data_AF-A0A524IZV5-F1
#
_entry.id   AF-A0A524IZV5-F1
#
_cell.length_a   1.000
_cell.length_b   1.000
_cell.length_c   1.000
_cell.angle_alpha   90.00
_cell.angle_beta   90.00
_cell.angle_gamma   90.00
#
_symmetry.space_group_name_H-M   'P 1'
#
loop_
_entity.id
_entity.type
_entity.pdbx_description
1 polymer ?
#
loop_
_entity_poly.entity_id
_entity_poly.type
_entity_poly.pdbx_seq_one_letter_code
_entity_poly.pdbx_strand_id
1 'polypeptide(L)' 'VANLRLDEKEVYVVINGKKVGSGRRKLGVIMGDDVKTGINATIDAGTIIGENSFLGMGANAKGTISPRSKVF' A
#
# COMPACT_ATOMS: atom_id res chain seq x y z
N VAL A 1 2.41 -8.80 -0.83
CA VAL A 1 2.82 -7.50 -0.23
C VAL A 1 4.35 -7.44 -0.19
N ALA A 2 4.96 -6.38 -0.73
CA ALA A 2 6.38 -6.09 -0.56
C ALA A 2 6.62 -5.33 0.76
N ASN A 3 7.73 -5.59 1.44
CA ASN A 3 8.08 -4.91 2.70
C ASN A 3 9.51 -4.36 2.76
N LEU A 4 10.32 -4.58 1.73
CA LEU A 4 11.68 -4.08 1.59
C LEU A 4 11.82 -3.52 0.18
N ARG A 5 12.40 -2.33 0.05
CA ARG A 5 12.72 -1.76 -1.25
C ARG A 5 13.93 -2.47 -1.86
N LEU A 6 13.97 -2.57 -3.18
CA LEU A 6 15.10 -3.17 -3.91
C LEU A 6 16.42 -2.41 -3.70
N ASP A 7 16.36 -1.13 -3.33
CA ASP A 7 17.53 -0.32 -2.98
C ASP A 7 17.93 -0.41 -1.50
N GLU A 8 17.21 -1.21 -0.71
CA GLU A 8 17.39 -1.38 0.74
C GLU A 8 17.37 -0.09 1.58
N LYS A 9 16.89 1.02 0.99
CA LYS A 9 16.76 2.31 1.68
C LYS A 9 15.47 2.37 2.49
N GLU A 10 15.30 3.47 3.21
CA GLU A 10 14.09 3.79 3.96
C GLU A 10 12.83 3.68 3.09
N VAL A 11 11.78 3.05 3.62
CA VAL A 11 10.46 3.02 2.99
C VAL A 11 9.74 4.34 3.26
N TYR A 12 9.14 4.91 2.22
CA TYR A 12 8.35 6.13 2.32
C TYR A 12 6.86 5.82 2.15
N VAL A 13 6.03 6.59 2.83
CA VAL A 13 4.57 6.57 2.69
C VAL A 13 4.10 7.91 2.11
N VAL A 14 2.91 7.94 1.52
CA VAL A 14 2.29 9.18 1.03
C VAL A 14 1.10 9.53 1.93
N ILE A 15 1.16 10.68 2.60
CA ILE A 15 0.12 11.17 3.50
C ILE A 15 -0.27 12.56 3.02
N ASN A 16 -1.55 12.78 2.72
CA ASN A 16 -2.06 14.07 2.22
C ASN A 16 -1.25 14.61 1.02
N GLY A 17 -0.90 13.73 0.07
CA GLY A 17 -0.10 14.06 -1.11
C GLY A 17 1.38 14.33 -0.86
N LYS A 18 1.85 14.26 0.39
CA LYS A 18 3.24 14.48 0.77
C LYS A 18 3.94 13.15 1.05
N LYS A 19 5.16 13.02 0.55
CA LYS A 19 6.03 11.87 0.84
C LYS A 19 6.63 12.04 2.23
N VAL A 20 6.37 11.08 3.11
CA VAL A 20 6.83 11.07 4.50
C VAL A 20 7.72 9.85 4.73
N GLY A 21 8.88 10.07 5.34
CA GLY A 21 9.80 8.98 5.73
C GLY A 21 9.20 8.17 6.87
N SER A 22 9.26 6.84 6.79
CA SER A 22 8.77 5.96 7.85
C SER A 22 9.78 5.75 8.98
N GLY A 23 11.05 6.14 8.80
CA GLY A 23 12.17 5.81 9.66
C GLY A 23 12.56 4.32 9.62
N ARG A 24 11.96 3.52 8.73
CA ARG A 24 12.12 2.06 8.69
C ARG A 24 12.69 1.61 7.35
N ARG A 25 13.67 0.71 7.41
CA ARG A 25 14.15 -0.02 6.23
C ARG A 25 13.12 -1.03 5.72
N LYS A 26 12.31 -1.59 6.61
CA LYS A 26 11.22 -2.53 6.27
C LYS A 26 9.87 -2.02 6.75
N LEU A 27 8.96 -1.84 5.80
CA LEU A 27 7.56 -1.49 6.01
C LEU A 27 6.74 -2.07 4.86
N GLY A 28 5.72 -2.86 5.20
CA GLY A 28 4.80 -3.46 4.24
C GLY A 28 3.75 -2.47 3.77
N VAL A 29 2.51 -2.71 4.18
CA VAL A 29 1.33 -1.91 3.85
C VAL A 29 0.70 -1.36 5.13
N ILE A 30 0.08 -0.18 5.05
CA ILE A 30 -0.85 0.33 6.05
C ILE A 30 -2.25 0.10 5.49
N MET A 31 -3.00 -0.80 6.08
CA MET A 31 -4.29 -1.26 5.56
C MET A 31 -5.41 -0.88 6.55
N GLY A 32 -6.41 -0.17 6.05
CA GLY A 32 -7.61 0.15 6.80
C GLY A 32 -8.56 -1.04 6.94
N ASP A 33 -9.59 -0.85 7.75
CA ASP A 33 -10.55 -1.90 8.07
C ASP A 33 -11.38 -2.32 6.84
N ASP A 34 -11.82 -3.58 6.83
CA ASP A 34 -12.69 -4.15 5.78
C ASP A 34 -12.14 -4.07 4.34
N VAL A 35 -10.82 -3.97 4.18
CA VAL A 35 -10.17 -4.09 2.88
C VAL A 35 -10.23 -5.54 2.39
N LYS A 36 -10.65 -5.73 1.14
CA LYS A 36 -10.71 -7.03 0.48
C LYS A 36 -9.64 -7.10 -0.59
N THR A 37 -8.80 -8.12 -0.54
CA THR A 37 -7.75 -8.33 -1.54
C THR A 37 -8.02 -9.58 -2.36
N GLY A 38 -8.05 -9.43 -3.68
CA GLY A 38 -8.10 -10.53 -4.62
C GLY A 38 -6.80 -11.34 -4.62
N ILE A 39 -6.89 -12.57 -5.13
CA ILE A 39 -5.71 -13.43 -5.30
C ILE A 39 -4.67 -12.75 -6.19
N ASN A 40 -3.40 -12.90 -5.83
CA ASN A 40 -2.27 -12.33 -6.56
C ASN A 40 -2.27 -10.79 -6.65
N ALA A 41 -2.98 -10.09 -5.77
CA ALA A 41 -2.82 -8.64 -5.64
C ALA A 41 -1.39 -8.29 -5.18
N THR A 42 -0.71 -7.44 -5.94
CA THR A 42 0.64 -6.97 -5.66
C THR A 42 0.55 -5.59 -5.01
N ILE A 43 1.16 -5.44 -3.83
CA ILE A 43 1.11 -4.22 -3.03
C ILE A 43 2.54 -3.77 -2.76
N ASP A 44 2.88 -2.56 -3.21
CA ASP A 44 4.20 -1.95 -3.02
C ASP A 44 4.46 -1.58 -1.55
N ALA A 45 5.72 -1.61 -1.15
CA ALA A 45 6.16 -1.20 0.19
C ALA A 45 5.81 0.28 0.45
N GLY A 46 5.21 0.56 1.59
CA GLY A 46 4.76 1.90 1.99
C GLY A 46 3.41 2.31 1.41
N THR A 47 2.66 1.40 0.79
CA THR A 47 1.31 1.67 0.30
C THR A 47 0.33 1.83 1.47
N ILE A 48 -0.55 2.81 1.38
CA ILE A 48 -1.68 3.02 2.29
C ILE A 48 -2.97 2.65 1.54
N ILE A 49 -3.81 1.81 2.14
CA ILE A 49 -5.11 1.41 1.58
C ILE A 49 -6.19 1.82 2.57
N GLY A 50 -7.08 2.73 2.17
CA GLY A 50 -8.19 3.19 3.00
C GLY A 50 -9.25 2.11 3.23
N GLU A 51 -10.06 2.30 4.27
CA GLU A 51 -11.06 1.34 4.71
C GLU A 51 -12.09 1.02 3.61
N ASN A 52 -12.69 -0.18 3.69
CA ASN A 52 -13.72 -0.67 2.76
C ASN A 52 -13.28 -0.70 1.28
N SER A 53 -11.97 -0.69 0.99
CA SER A 53 -11.45 -0.76 -0.37
C SER A 53 -11.37 -2.20 -0.88
N PHE A 54 -11.44 -2.36 -2.20
CA PHE A 54 -11.35 -3.65 -2.88
C PHE A 54 -10.19 -3.65 -3.87
N LEU A 55 -9.23 -4.55 -3.69
CA LEU A 55 -8.23 -4.87 -4.70
C LEU A 55 -8.68 -6.11 -5.47
N GLY A 56 -8.74 -6.02 -6.79
CA GLY A 56 -9.06 -7.11 -7.69
C GLY A 56 -7.97 -8.17 -7.75
N MET A 57 -8.27 -9.26 -8.47
CA MET A 57 -7.29 -10.32 -8.71
C MET A 57 -6.16 -9.79 -9.60
N GLY A 58 -4.91 -9.96 -9.19
CA GLY A 58 -3.76 -9.43 -9.93
C GLY A 58 -3.56 -7.91 -9.85
N ALA A 59 -4.39 -7.19 -9.09
CA ALA A 59 -4.33 -5.73 -8.98
C ALA A 59 -2.96 -5.26 -8.45
N ASN A 60 -2.48 -4.12 -8.97
CA ASN A 60 -1.25 -3.48 -8.52
C ASN A 60 -1.57 -2.23 -7.69
N ALA A 61 -1.26 -2.26 -6.40
CA ALA A 61 -1.50 -1.18 -5.46
C ALA A 61 -0.20 -0.45 -5.08
N LYS A 62 -0.19 0.88 -5.26
CA LYS A 62 0.95 1.74 -4.95
C LYS A 62 0.49 3.11 -4.44
N GLY A 63 1.21 3.64 -3.46
CA GLY A 63 0.96 4.99 -2.93
C GLY A 63 -0.22 5.00 -1.96
N THR A 64 -1.14 5.96 -2.11
CA THR A 64 -2.31 6.10 -1.22
C THR A 64 -3.57 5.79 -2.00
N ILE A 65 -4.25 4.71 -1.62
CA ILE A 65 -5.57 4.36 -2.13
C ILE A 65 -6.61 4.91 -1.15
N SER A 66 -7.48 5.77 -1.65
CA SER A 66 -8.55 6.40 -0.86
C SER A 66 -9.54 5.35 -0.33
N PRO A 67 -10.22 5.62 0.79
CA PRO A 67 -11.28 4.74 1.28
C PRO A 67 -12.36 4.43 0.24
N ARG A 68 -12.97 3.24 0.36
CA ARG A 68 -14.06 2.77 -0.52
C ARG A 68 -13.69 2.74 -2.01
N SER A 69 -12.40 2.62 -2.32
CA SER A 69 -11.92 2.52 -3.70
C SER A 69 -11.98 1.10 -4.23
N LYS A 70 -12.09 0.96 -5.55
CA LYS A 70 -11.91 -0.32 -6.25
C LYS A 70 -10.72 -0.20 -7.19
N VAL A 71 -9.73 -1.06 -7.00
CA VAL A 71 -8.55 -1.18 -7.87
C VAL A 71 -8.62 -2.53 -8.54
N PHE A 72 -8.52 -2.58 -9.87
CA PHE A 72 -8.61 -3.81 -10.65
C PHE A 72 -7.25 -4.16 -11.24
#